data_AF-A0A813TGF9-F1
#
_entry.id   AF-A0A813TGF9-F1
#
_cell.length_a   1.000
_cell.length_b   1.000
_cell.length_c   1.000
_cell.angle_alpha   90.00
_cell.angle_beta   90.00
_cell.angle_gamma   90.00
#
_symmetry.space_group_name_H-M   'P 1'
#
loop_
_entity.id
_entity.type
_entity.pdbx_description
1 polymer ?
#
loop_
_entity_poly.entity_id
_entity_poly.type
_entity_poly.pdbx_seq_one_letter_code
_entity_poly.pdbx_strand_id
1 'polypeptide(L)'
;MWYPSFKTDISIIEKVQRRATKLVKSIKDKTYEEKWKIYGKLQNLEERRLRGDLIQIYKIINGVDKIKLVNGVNYAKSLSLIIRKSNNLRLVREINKKSSGRFNFLTNRIVSTSNNLSSVTVSATTANKIKACIDREVFGSND
;
A
#
# COMPACT_ATOMS: atom_id res chain seq x y z
N MET A 1 7.78 -5.33 -8.17
CA MET A 1 6.48 -4.93 -7.61
C MET A 1 5.40 -5.26 -8.63
N TRP A 2 4.45 -6.13 -8.31
CA TRP A 2 3.34 -6.49 -9.20
C TRP A 2 2.19 -5.48 -9.00
N TYR A 3 1.76 -4.81 -10.08
CA TYR A 3 0.64 -3.86 -10.06
C TYR A 3 -0.24 -4.08 -11.30
N PRO A 4 -1.26 -4.93 -11.20
CA PRO A 4 -2.29 -5.00 -12.23
C PRO A 4 -3.13 -3.72 -12.16
N SER A 5 -3.15 -2.94 -13.23
CA SER A 5 -4.09 -1.80 -13.29
C SER A 5 -5.48 -2.23 -13.75
N PHE A 6 -5.59 -3.38 -14.41
CA PHE A 6 -6.85 -3.89 -14.93
C PHE A 6 -7.54 -4.81 -13.93
N LYS A 7 -8.86 -4.64 -13.78
CA LYS A 7 -9.70 -5.50 -12.93
C LYS A 7 -9.58 -6.98 -13.29
N THR A 8 -9.35 -7.29 -14.57
CA THR A 8 -9.13 -8.65 -15.09
C THR A 8 -7.89 -9.28 -14.45
N ASP A 9 -6.78 -8.56 -14.43
CA ASP A 9 -5.50 -9.05 -13.92
C ASP A 9 -5.56 -9.24 -12.39
N ILE A 10 -6.25 -8.33 -11.69
CA ILE A 10 -6.55 -8.48 -10.25
C ILE A 10 -7.33 -9.78 -10.01
N SER A 11 -8.41 -10.00 -10.76
CA SER A 11 -9.23 -11.21 -10.64
C SER A 11 -8.44 -12.50 -10.91
N ILE A 12 -7.54 -12.48 -11.88
CA ILE A 12 -6.69 -13.63 -12.22
C ILE A 12 -5.81 -14.01 -11.02
N ILE A 13 -5.18 -13.03 -10.37
CA ILE A 13 -4.27 -13.34 -9.26
C ILE A 13 -5.04 -13.68 -7.98
N GLU A 14 -6.21 -13.08 -7.75
CA GLU A 14 -7.10 -13.54 -6.68
C GLU A 14 -7.52 -15.00 -6.88
N LYS A 15 -7.78 -15.44 -8.13
CA LYS A 15 -8.06 -16.85 -8.41
C LYS A 15 -6.86 -17.75 -8.08
N VAL A 16 -5.63 -17.30 -8.34
CA VAL A 16 -4.41 -18.03 -7.94
C VAL A 16 -4.35 -18.18 -6.42
N GLN A 17 -4.57 -17.10 -5.66
CA GLN A 17 -4.62 -17.15 -4.19
C GLN A 17 -5.71 -18.10 -3.68
N ARG A 18 -6.91 -18.07 -4.27
CA ARG A 18 -8.01 -18.98 -3.93
C ARG A 18 -7.69 -20.44 -4.22
N ARG A 19 -6.95 -20.74 -5.29
CA ARG A 19 -6.49 -22.09 -5.60
C ARG A 19 -5.45 -22.56 -4.58
N ALA A 20 -4.50 -21.69 -4.21
CA ALA A 20 -3.49 -22.00 -3.20
C ALA A 20 -4.14 -22.34 -1.83
N THR A 21 -5.16 -21.58 -1.41
CA THR A 21 -5.85 -21.85 -0.13
C THR A 21 -6.66 -23.14 -0.13
N LYS A 22 -7.08 -23.65 -1.31
CA LYS A 22 -7.73 -24.97 -1.44
C LYS A 22 -6.77 -26.16 -1.33
N LEU A 23 -5.46 -25.95 -1.51
CA LEU A 23 -4.47 -27.03 -1.40
C LEU A 23 -4.24 -27.47 0.06
N VAL A 24 -4.62 -26.63 1.03
CA VAL A 24 -4.49 -26.95 2.44
C VAL A 24 -5.63 -27.89 2.87
N LYS A 25 -5.30 -29.17 3.04
CA LYS A 25 -6.26 -30.26 3.31
C LYS A 25 -7.18 -29.98 4.50
N SER A 26 -6.68 -29.35 5.57
CA SER A 26 -7.42 -29.09 6.81
C SER A 26 -8.58 -28.09 6.67
N ILE A 27 -8.63 -27.32 5.59
CA ILE A 27 -9.65 -26.29 5.38
C ILE A 27 -10.24 -26.34 3.97
N LYS A 28 -9.97 -27.39 3.19
CA LYS A 28 -10.33 -27.49 1.78
C LYS A 28 -11.82 -27.20 1.53
N ASP A 29 -12.68 -27.70 2.40
CA ASP A 29 -14.14 -27.66 2.23
C ASP A 29 -14.80 -26.42 2.84
N LYS A 30 -14.02 -25.58 3.52
CA LYS A 30 -14.51 -24.35 4.14
C LYS A 30 -14.84 -23.29 3.09
N THR A 31 -15.82 -22.44 3.37
CA THR A 31 -16.18 -21.31 2.50
C THR A 31 -15.02 -20.32 2.40
N TYR A 32 -15.06 -19.42 1.42
CA TYR A 32 -14.01 -18.42 1.25
C TYR A 32 -13.89 -17.51 2.50
N GLU A 33 -15.02 -17.14 3.10
CA GLU A 33 -15.10 -16.32 4.31
C GLU A 33 -14.58 -17.06 5.55
N GLU A 34 -14.85 -18.35 5.67
CA GLU A 34 -14.32 -19.17 6.77
C GLU A 34 -12.81 -19.37 6.64
N LYS A 35 -12.32 -19.67 5.42
CA LYS A 35 -10.89 -19.74 5.13
C LYS A 35 -10.21 -18.42 5.46
N TRP A 36 -10.85 -17.30 5.13
CA TRP A 36 -10.37 -15.96 5.47
C TRP A 36 -10.18 -15.77 6.97
N LYS A 37 -11.16 -16.18 7.78
CA LYS A 37 -11.05 -16.13 9.25
C LYS A 37 -9.95 -17.04 9.79
N ILE A 38 -9.81 -18.24 9.24
CA ILE A 38 -8.87 -19.26 9.77
C ILE A 38 -7.41 -18.92 9.50
N TYR A 39 -7.10 -18.34 8.34
CA TYR A 39 -5.76 -17.84 8.08
C TYR A 39 -5.42 -16.55 8.84
N GLY A 40 -6.27 -16.13 9.79
CA GLY A 40 -6.05 -14.92 10.59
C GLY A 40 -6.28 -13.64 9.80
N LYS A 41 -7.36 -13.59 8.99
CA LYS A 41 -7.68 -12.48 8.07
C LYS A 41 -6.66 -12.37 6.94
N LEU A 42 -6.67 -13.36 6.03
CA LEU A 42 -5.78 -13.36 4.86
C LEU A 42 -6.12 -12.17 3.94
N GLN A 43 -5.57 -10.98 4.20
CA GLN A 43 -5.81 -9.75 3.45
C GLN A 43 -5.92 -10.02 1.94
N ASN A 44 -6.89 -9.37 1.30
CA ASN A 44 -7.06 -9.49 -0.13
C ASN A 44 -5.82 -8.89 -0.81
N LEU A 45 -5.55 -9.28 -2.05
CA LEU A 45 -4.32 -8.84 -2.71
C LEU A 45 -4.21 -7.33 -2.79
N GLU A 46 -5.34 -6.64 -2.90
CA GLU A 46 -5.41 -5.19 -2.92
C GLU A 46 -5.02 -4.57 -1.57
N GLU A 47 -5.53 -5.07 -0.45
CA GLU A 47 -5.17 -4.65 0.91
C GLU A 47 -3.70 -4.93 1.22
N ARG A 48 -3.21 -6.13 0.87
CA ARG A 48 -1.79 -6.48 1.04
C ARG A 48 -0.87 -5.53 0.28
N ARG A 49 -1.29 -5.17 -0.93
CA ARG A 49 -0.58 -4.20 -1.75
C ARG A 49 -0.65 -2.81 -1.12
N LEU A 50 -1.83 -2.37 -0.70
CA LEU A 50 -2.01 -1.06 -0.07
C LEU A 50 -1.13 -0.93 1.17
N ARG A 51 -1.09 -1.98 2.00
CA ARG A 51 -0.20 -2.09 3.16
C ARG A 51 1.26 -1.95 2.76
N GLY A 52 1.68 -2.70 1.74
CA GLY A 52 3.05 -2.65 1.22
C GLY A 52 3.42 -1.27 0.68
N ASP A 53 2.52 -0.62 -0.05
CA ASP A 53 2.71 0.72 -0.61
C ASP A 53 2.86 1.79 0.48
N LEU A 54 2.03 1.74 1.52
CA LEU A 54 2.11 2.66 2.68
C LEU A 54 3.44 2.49 3.43
N ILE A 55 3.86 1.26 3.67
CA ILE A 55 5.15 0.96 4.32
C ILE A 55 6.31 1.44 3.44
N GLN A 56 6.24 1.23 2.12
CA GLN A 56 7.29 1.64 1.20
C GLN A 56 7.43 3.17 1.18
N ILE A 57 6.32 3.90 1.14
CA ILE A 57 6.32 5.36 1.21
C ILE A 57 6.90 5.86 2.52
N TYR A 58 6.51 5.26 3.65
CA TYR A 58 7.08 5.59 4.96
C TYR A 58 8.62 5.48 4.95
N LYS A 59 9.16 4.38 4.41
CA LYS A 59 10.61 4.15 4.35
C LYS A 59 11.32 5.18 3.47
N ILE A 60 10.71 5.56 2.35
CA ILE A 60 11.25 6.56 1.43
C ILE A 60 11.28 7.94 2.11
N ILE A 61 10.17 8.34 2.74
CA ILE A 61 10.04 9.67 3.37
C ILE A 61 10.99 9.82 4.56
N ASN A 62 11.16 8.76 5.34
CA ASN A 62 12.02 8.78 6.52
C ASN A 62 13.48 8.41 6.21
N GLY A 63 13.83 8.26 4.93
CA GLY A 63 15.21 7.98 4.51
C GLY A 63 15.74 6.62 4.93
N VAL A 64 14.87 5.69 5.33
CA VAL A 64 15.22 4.30 5.68
C VAL A 64 15.68 3.55 4.44
N ASP A 65 14.98 3.74 3.32
CA ASP A 65 15.38 3.17 2.03
C ASP A 65 16.12 4.23 1.19
N LYS A 66 17.37 3.94 0.84
CA LYS A 66 18.19 4.77 -0.06
C LYS A 66 17.84 4.49 -1.53
N ILE A 67 16.71 5.01 -2.00
CA ILE A 67 16.29 4.82 -3.40
C ILE A 67 16.94 5.90 -4.28
N LYS A 68 17.82 5.48 -5.20
CA LYS A 68 18.22 6.32 -6.34
C LYS A 68 17.13 6.20 -7.41
N LEU A 69 16.26 7.20 -7.49
CA LEU A 69 15.28 7.28 -8.57
C LEU A 69 16.04 7.53 -9.88
N VAL A 70 15.97 6.59 -10.82
CA VAL A 70 16.81 6.53 -12.04
C VAL A 70 16.66 7.76 -12.95
N ASN A 71 15.62 8.58 -12.79
CA ASN A 71 15.43 9.84 -13.53
C ASN A 71 15.64 11.11 -12.68
N GLY A 72 16.32 10.97 -11.55
CA GLY A 72 16.63 12.08 -10.66
C GLY A 72 15.38 12.72 -10.04
N VAL A 73 15.64 13.53 -9.02
CA VAL A 73 14.66 14.36 -8.32
C VAL A 73 14.01 15.43 -9.23
N ASN A 74 14.47 15.52 -10.49
CA ASN A 74 14.00 16.48 -11.49
C ASN A 74 12.78 15.98 -12.30
N TYR A 75 12.64 14.67 -12.53
CA TYR A 75 11.44 14.11 -13.18
C TYR A 75 10.37 13.71 -12.17
N ALA A 76 10.80 13.44 -10.92
CA ALA A 76 9.94 13.34 -9.76
C ALA A 76 10.04 14.63 -8.93
N LYS A 77 9.52 15.75 -9.45
CA LYS A 77 9.09 16.86 -8.56
C LYS A 77 8.22 16.36 -7.40
N SER A 78 7.59 15.18 -7.54
CA SER A 78 6.78 14.50 -6.53
C SER A 78 7.53 13.95 -5.32
N LEU A 79 8.84 13.69 -5.40
CA LEU A 79 9.63 13.19 -4.27
C LEU A 79 10.47 14.28 -3.58
N SER A 80 10.94 15.28 -4.34
CA SER A 80 11.50 16.53 -3.80
C SER A 80 10.45 17.45 -3.18
N LEU A 81 9.16 17.30 -3.51
CA LEU A 81 8.05 18.00 -2.86
C LEU A 81 7.37 17.18 -1.75
N ILE A 82 7.95 16.05 -1.31
CA ILE A 82 7.70 15.58 0.07
C ILE A 82 8.50 16.45 1.05
N ILE A 83 8.54 17.76 0.78
CA ILE A 83 8.86 18.74 1.80
C ILE A 83 7.58 18.84 2.60
N ARG A 84 7.66 18.32 3.82
CA ARG A 84 6.87 18.75 4.96
C ARG A 84 6.94 20.28 5.04
N LYS A 85 6.15 20.99 4.24
CA LYS A 85 6.15 22.45 4.24
C LYS A 85 5.25 22.88 5.38
N SER A 86 5.83 22.93 6.58
CA SER A 86 5.24 23.47 7.81
C SER A 86 3.95 22.78 8.27
N ASN A 87 4.04 22.10 9.41
CA ASN A 87 2.95 21.65 10.30
C ASN A 87 1.86 20.71 9.74
N ASN A 88 1.81 20.41 8.42
CA ASN A 88 0.85 19.45 7.84
C ASN A 88 1.52 18.53 6.80
N LEU A 89 1.68 17.25 7.15
CA LEU A 89 2.41 16.22 6.42
C LEU A 89 1.61 15.62 5.25
N ARG A 90 1.24 16.43 4.25
CA ARG A 90 0.42 15.96 3.11
C ARG A 90 1.24 15.69 1.85
N LEU A 91 0.99 14.53 1.24
CA LEU A 91 1.47 14.16 -0.09
C LEU A 91 0.65 14.85 -1.18
N VAL A 92 1.28 15.16 -2.30
CA VAL A 92 0.64 15.80 -3.46
C VAL A 92 0.82 14.91 -4.69
N ARG A 93 -0.26 14.70 -5.45
CA ARG A 93 -0.23 13.96 -6.71
C ARG A 93 0.44 14.80 -7.81
N GLU A 94 1.20 14.14 -8.67
CA GLU A 94 1.68 14.74 -9.91
C GLU A 94 0.49 15.05 -10.84
N ILE A 95 0.36 16.30 -11.27
CA ILE A 95 -0.66 16.71 -12.24
C ILE A 95 -0.08 16.50 -13.64
N ASN A 96 -0.54 15.44 -14.34
CA ASN A 96 -0.18 15.21 -15.73
C ASN A 96 -1.40 15.41 -16.64
N LYS A 97 -1.32 16.42 -17.53
CA LYS A 97 -2.41 16.80 -18.44
C LYS A 97 -2.49 15.94 -19.71
N LYS A 98 -1.47 15.14 -20.04
CA LYS A 98 -1.32 14.51 -21.37
C LYS A 98 -1.49 12.99 -21.41
N SER A 99 -1.39 12.28 -20.27
CA SER A 99 -1.70 10.83 -20.22
C SER A 99 -1.80 10.29 -18.79
N SER A 100 -2.79 9.43 -18.53
CA SER A 100 -3.17 8.90 -17.20
C SER A 100 -2.29 7.75 -16.67
N GLY A 101 -1.34 7.22 -17.45
CA GLY A 101 -0.55 6.03 -17.05
C GLY A 101 0.26 6.20 -15.74
N ARG A 102 0.65 7.44 -15.40
CA ARG A 102 1.38 7.76 -14.16
C ARG A 102 0.49 7.74 -12.91
N PHE A 103 -0.84 7.71 -13.06
CA PHE A 103 -1.75 7.62 -11.92
C PHE A 103 -1.47 6.38 -11.06
N ASN A 104 -1.09 5.30 -11.73
CA ASN A 104 -0.82 4.00 -11.12
C ASN A 104 0.58 3.88 -10.49
N PHE A 105 1.42 4.90 -10.61
CA PHE A 105 2.72 4.90 -9.94
C PHE A 105 2.55 5.02 -8.43
N LEU A 106 3.45 4.38 -7.69
CA LEU A 106 3.44 4.37 -6.22
C LEU A 106 3.27 5.78 -5.65
N THR A 107 4.01 6.76 -6.20
CA THR A 107 3.99 8.17 -5.77
C THR A 107 2.63 8.86 -5.93
N ASN A 108 1.77 8.40 -6.84
CA ASN A 108 0.48 9.05 -7.14
C ASN A 108 -0.71 8.29 -6.56
N ARG A 109 -0.70 6.95 -6.64
CA ARG A 109 -1.81 6.12 -6.19
C ARG A 109 -2.01 6.17 -4.68
N ILE A 110 -0.92 6.28 -3.92
CA ILE A 110 -0.93 6.22 -2.46
C ILE A 110 -1.33 7.53 -1.78
N VAL A 111 -1.34 8.64 -2.52
CA VAL A 111 -1.51 10.00 -1.97
C VAL A 111 -2.80 10.13 -1.18
N SER A 112 -3.92 9.64 -1.72
CA SER A 112 -5.21 9.73 -1.03
C SER A 112 -5.21 8.95 0.27
N THR A 113 -4.78 7.68 0.23
CA THR A 113 -4.77 6.82 1.43
C THR A 113 -3.81 7.36 2.47
N SER A 114 -2.61 7.80 2.07
CA SER A 114 -1.61 8.35 2.98
C SER A 114 -2.06 9.66 3.61
N ASN A 115 -2.78 10.52 2.88
CA ASN A 115 -3.28 11.79 3.41
C ASN A 115 -4.46 11.62 4.38
N ASN A 116 -5.14 10.48 4.32
CA ASN A 116 -6.21 10.12 5.24
C ASN A 116 -5.68 9.46 6.52
N LEU A 117 -4.37 9.17 6.61
CA LEU A 117 -3.77 8.64 7.83
C LEU A 117 -3.70 9.73 8.91
N SER A 118 -3.89 9.29 10.15
CA SER A 118 -3.78 10.11 11.34
C SER A 118 -2.35 10.62 11.53
N SER A 119 -2.23 11.79 12.17
CA SER A 119 -0.94 12.38 12.52
C SER A 119 -0.09 11.44 13.38
N VAL A 120 -0.72 10.62 14.22
CA VAL A 120 -0.06 9.61 15.06
C VAL A 120 0.61 8.53 14.21
N THR A 121 -0.10 8.04 13.21
CA THR A 121 0.42 7.02 12.28
C THR A 121 1.57 7.59 11.46
N VAL A 122 1.41 8.77 10.88
CA VAL A 122 2.45 9.39 10.04
C VAL A 122 3.71 9.73 10.85
N SER A 123 3.56 10.10 12.12
CA SER A 123 4.67 10.46 13.01
C SER A 123 5.35 9.26 13.67
N ALA A 124 5.01 8.03 13.30
CA ALA A 124 5.62 6.83 13.86
C ALA A 124 7.14 6.80 13.60
N THR A 125 7.94 6.62 14.66
CA THR A 125 9.41 6.66 14.57
C THR A 125 10.04 5.32 14.17
N THR A 126 9.31 4.20 14.30
CA THR A 126 9.84 2.87 14.00
C THR A 126 9.00 2.14 12.96
N ALA A 127 9.67 1.27 12.18
CA ALA A 127 9.05 0.45 11.15
C ALA A 127 7.98 -0.50 11.70
N ASN A 128 8.07 -0.93 12.96
CA ASN A 128 7.06 -1.81 13.57
C ASN A 128 5.84 -1.02 14.05
N LYS A 129 6.06 0.18 14.61
CA LYS A 129 4.98 1.06 15.03
C LYS A 129 4.12 1.50 13.84
N ILE A 130 4.74 1.89 12.72
CA ILE A 130 3.98 2.26 11.51
C ILE A 130 3.17 1.08 10.96
N LYS A 131 3.73 -0.14 10.94
CA LYS A 131 3.00 -1.34 10.48
C LYS A 131 1.76 -1.57 11.33
N ALA A 132 1.90 -1.57 12.65
CA ALA A 132 0.78 -1.79 13.57
C ALA A 132 -0.29 -0.67 13.47
N CYS A 133 0.14 0.58 13.31
CA CYS A 133 -0.76 1.71 13.12
C CYS A 133 -1.54 1.61 11.79
N ILE A 134 -0.88 1.27 10.69
CA ILE A 134 -1.54 1.00 9.39
C ILE A 134 -2.52 -0.15 9.52
N ASP A 135 -2.13 -1.23 10.19
CA ASP A 135 -2.97 -2.43 10.36
C ASP A 135 -4.26 -2.10 11.12
N ARG A 136 -4.16 -1.26 12.16
CA ARG A 136 -5.32 -0.80 12.92
C ARG A 136 -6.18 0.20 12.15
N GLU A 137 -5.57 1.23 11.57
CA GLU A 137 -6.28 2.38 11.03
C GLU A 137 -6.89 2.12 9.65
N VAL A 138 -6.21 1.33 8.81
CA VAL A 138 -6.64 1.06 7.42
C VAL A 138 -7.42 -0.24 7.31
N PHE A 139 -7.06 -1.27 8.10
CA PHE A 139 -7.63 -2.61 7.95
C PHE A 139 -8.49 -3.07 9.14
N GLY A 140 -8.63 -2.24 10.19
CA GLY A 140 -9.52 -2.53 11.31
C GLY A 140 -9.11 -3.78 12.10
N SER A 141 -7.97 -3.72 12.77
CA SER A 141 -7.70 -4.63 13.89
C SER A 141 -8.55 -4.22 15.09
N ASN A 142 -9.81 -4.65 15.11
CA ASN A 142 -10.54 -4.81 16.36
C ASN A 142 -10.01 -6.09 17.01
N ASP A 143 -9.28 -5.89 18.11
CA ASP A 143 -9.04 -6.91 19.13
C ASP A 143 -10.38 -7.44 19.68
#